data_AF-A0A2E2Y5S0-F1
#
_entry.id   AF-A0A2E2Y5S0-F1
#
_cell.length_a   1.000
_cell.length_b   1.000
_cell.length_c   1.000
_cell.angle_alpha   90.00
_cell.angle_beta   90.00
_cell.angle_gamma   90.00
#
_symmetry.space_group_name_H-M   'P 1'
#
loop_
_entity.id
_entity.type
_entity.pdbx_description
1 polymer ?
#
loop_
_entity_poly.entity_id
_entity_poly.type
_entity_poly.pdbx_seq_one_letter_code
_entity_poly.pdbx_strand_id
1 'polypeptide(L)'
;MISIVNYQNPIFYEEESILLIHRKKTESSFDKLIYYFTISQDHSIGNNHQVDELLHFKSLAFDEMAIQNSIISYLSKVGEQSRKILDLIEKKRYELRLFDNKTFEYNYERVRTYLDFVLDSRLKLIEIEKAYHSNLKYLMN
;
A
#
# COMPACT_ATOMS: atom_id res chain seq x y z
N MET A 1 13.83 8.10 33.37
CA MET A 1 13.76 7.21 32.20
C MET A 1 12.34 7.32 31.67
N ILE A 2 12.11 8.08 30.61
CA ILE A 2 10.76 8.22 30.04
C ILE A 2 10.49 6.89 29.33
N SER A 3 9.57 6.11 29.88
CA SER A 3 9.01 4.95 29.19
C SER A 3 8.39 5.46 27.90
N ILE A 4 8.99 5.08 26.77
CA ILE A 4 8.39 5.24 25.45
C ILE A 4 7.07 4.49 25.52
N VAL A 5 5.96 5.22 25.63
CA VAL A 5 4.63 4.65 25.55
C VAL A 5 4.53 4.03 24.16
N ASN A 6 4.43 2.70 24.10
CA ASN A 6 4.25 2.01 22.83
C ASN A 6 2.85 2.37 22.32
N TYR A 7 2.77 3.25 21.31
CA TYR A 7 1.53 3.69 20.66
C TYR A 7 0.99 2.66 19.66
N GLN A 8 1.55 1.44 19.62
CA GLN A 8 1.00 0.39 18.80
C GLN A 8 -0.32 -0.11 19.41
N ASN A 9 -1.41 0.08 18.68
CA ASN A 9 -2.71 -0.45 19.06
C ASN A 9 -2.66 -1.98 18.86
N PRO A 10 -2.81 -2.79 19.94
CA PRO A 10 -2.62 -4.24 19.88
C PRO A 10 -3.54 -4.95 18.88
N ILE A 11 -4.62 -4.28 18.44
CA ILE A 11 -5.55 -4.74 17.40
C ILE A 11 -4.87 -4.95 16.04
N PHE A 12 -3.73 -4.30 15.78
CA PHE A 12 -3.03 -4.30 14.48
C PHE A 12 -1.66 -5.00 14.49
N TYR A 13 -1.29 -5.72 15.56
CA TYR A 13 0.01 -6.42 15.62
C TYR A 13 0.15 -7.54 14.59
N GLU A 14 -0.95 -8.22 14.28
CA GLU A 14 -0.97 -9.25 13.26
C GLU A 14 -0.75 -8.63 11.88
N GLU A 15 -1.44 -7.52 11.58
CA GLU A 15 -1.27 -6.75 10.36
C GLU A 15 0.15 -6.22 10.20
N GLU A 16 0.74 -5.65 11.25
CA GLU A 16 2.15 -5.23 11.26
C GLU A 16 3.07 -6.39 10.89
N SER A 17 2.89 -7.55 11.53
CA SER A 17 3.71 -8.74 11.30
C SER A 17 3.59 -9.25 9.87
N ILE A 18 2.36 -9.37 9.35
CA ILE A 18 2.08 -9.80 7.98
C ILE A 18 2.72 -8.82 6.98
N LEU A 19 2.55 -7.52 7.19
CA LEU A 19 3.12 -6.50 6.31
C LEU A 19 4.64 -6.62 6.26
N LEU A 20 5.31 -6.75 7.41
CA LEU A 20 6.77 -6.89 7.49
C LEU A 20 7.27 -8.17 6.79
N ILE A 21 6.59 -9.31 6.98
CA ILE A 21 6.96 -10.59 6.36
C ILE A 21 6.91 -10.51 4.83
N HIS A 22 5.87 -9.87 4.28
CA HIS A 22 5.63 -9.85 2.84
C HIS A 22 6.30 -8.66 2.13
N ARG A 23 6.64 -7.58 2.86
CA ARG A 23 7.16 -6.29 2.36
C ARG A 23 8.19 -6.42 1.26
N LYS A 24 9.37 -7.00 1.55
CA LYS A 24 10.53 -7.03 0.62
C LYS A 24 10.23 -7.75 -0.68
N LYS A 25 9.49 -8.87 -0.61
CA LYS A 25 9.14 -9.65 -1.81
C LYS A 25 8.14 -8.89 -2.68
N THR A 26 7.21 -8.17 -2.04
CA THR A 26 6.26 -7.32 -2.75
C THR A 26 6.94 -6.11 -3.36
N GLU A 27 7.85 -5.44 -2.63
CA GLU A 27 8.65 -4.32 -3.13
C GLU A 27 9.42 -4.72 -4.40
N SER A 28 10.10 -5.88 -4.37
CA SER A 28 10.80 -6.40 -5.56
C SER A 28 9.85 -6.70 -6.72
N SER A 29 8.61 -7.10 -6.45
CA SER A 29 7.60 -7.31 -7.50
C SER A 29 7.10 -5.99 -8.06
N PHE A 30 6.92 -4.99 -7.19
CA PHE A 30 6.56 -3.63 -7.56
C PHE A 30 7.61 -2.99 -8.47
N ASP A 31 8.90 -3.17 -8.15
CA ASP A 31 10.02 -2.73 -8.99
C ASP A 31 9.99 -3.35 -10.39
N LYS A 32 9.63 -4.64 -10.49
CA LYS A 32 9.48 -5.31 -11.79
C LYS A 32 8.32 -4.73 -12.59
N LEU A 33 7.19 -4.38 -11.95
CA LEU A 33 6.07 -3.72 -12.62
C LEU A 33 6.49 -2.35 -13.18
N ILE A 34 7.17 -1.52 -12.36
CA ILE A 34 7.70 -0.23 -12.81
C ILE A 34 8.65 -0.44 -14.00
N TYR A 35 9.56 -1.42 -13.91
CA TYR A 35 10.48 -1.72 -15.00
C TYR A 35 9.75 -2.04 -16.30
N TYR A 36 8.73 -2.91 -16.28
CA TYR A 36 7.90 -3.19 -17.46
C TYR A 36 7.27 -1.91 -18.03
N PHE A 37 6.76 -1.02 -17.17
CA PHE A 37 6.16 0.23 -17.62
C PHE A 37 7.15 1.20 -18.24
N THR A 38 8.41 1.16 -17.81
CA THR A 38 9.47 2.01 -18.35
C THR A 38 10.01 1.48 -19.67
N ILE A 39 10.25 0.16 -19.80
CA ILE A 39 10.81 -0.41 -21.03
C ILE A 39 9.80 -0.52 -22.17
N SER A 40 8.51 -0.61 -21.85
CA SER A 40 7.44 -0.72 -22.85
C SER A 40 6.89 0.64 -23.30
N GLN A 41 7.39 1.75 -22.75
CA GLN A 41 7.06 3.09 -23.23
C GLN A 41 7.88 3.44 -24.46
N ASP A 42 7.22 3.58 -25.61
CA ASP A 42 7.77 4.30 -26.75
C ASP A 42 8.08 5.74 -26.34
N HIS A 43 9.26 6.24 -26.71
CA HIS A 43 9.78 7.58 -26.35
C HIS A 43 8.93 8.77 -26.85
N SER A 44 7.78 8.52 -27.48
CA SER A 44 6.93 9.51 -28.13
C SER A 44 5.80 10.08 -27.25
N ILE A 45 5.52 9.51 -26.07
CA ILE A 45 4.36 9.94 -25.25
C ILE A 45 4.79 10.27 -23.83
N GLY A 46 4.56 11.52 -23.41
CA GLY A 46 4.89 12.06 -22.10
C GLY A 46 4.13 11.40 -20.94
N ASN A 47 4.64 10.27 -20.46
CA ASN A 47 4.06 9.47 -19.38
C ASN A 47 4.94 9.36 -18.12
N ASN A 48 6.01 10.17 -18.01
CA ASN A 48 6.94 10.13 -16.87
C ASN A 48 6.25 10.35 -15.51
N HIS A 49 5.20 11.18 -15.45
CA HIS A 49 4.56 11.54 -14.19
C HIS A 49 3.94 10.34 -13.45
N GLN A 50 3.43 9.35 -14.18
CA GLN A 50 2.83 8.15 -13.57
C GLN A 50 3.89 7.20 -13.01
N VAL A 51 5.07 7.13 -13.64
CA VAL A 51 6.20 6.37 -13.09
C VAL A 51 6.73 7.05 -11.84
N ASP A 52 6.83 8.38 -11.83
CA ASP A 52 7.21 9.16 -10.65
C ASP A 52 6.23 8.94 -9.49
N GLU A 53 4.94 8.88 -9.78
CA GLU A 53 3.90 8.56 -8.79
C GLU A 53 4.08 7.16 -8.19
N LEU A 54 4.37 6.15 -9.01
CA LEU A 54 4.66 4.79 -8.54
C LEU A 54 5.93 4.75 -7.68
N LEU A 55 6.99 5.44 -8.10
CA LEU A 55 8.25 5.52 -7.34
C LEU A 55 8.07 6.24 -6.00
N HIS A 56 7.28 7.33 -5.98
CA HIS A 56 6.93 8.01 -4.73
C HIS A 56 6.15 7.07 -3.81
N PHE A 57 5.11 6.42 -4.32
CA PHE A 57 4.34 5.47 -3.53
C PHE A 57 5.19 4.32 -2.98
N LYS A 58 6.11 3.77 -3.79
CA LYS A 58 7.06 2.73 -3.36
C LYS A 58 7.82 3.16 -2.09
N SER A 59 8.33 4.39 -2.07
CA SER A 59 9.09 4.92 -0.92
C SER A 59 8.27 5.01 0.36
N LEU A 60 6.94 5.08 0.24
CA LEU A 60 6.01 5.11 1.38
C LEU A 60 5.56 3.70 1.79
N ALA A 61 5.15 2.90 0.80
CA ALA A 61 4.49 1.62 1.03
C ALA A 61 5.42 0.54 1.57
N PHE A 62 6.72 0.62 1.25
CA PHE A 62 7.70 -0.40 1.61
C PHE A 62 8.75 0.09 2.61
N ASP A 63 8.52 1.22 3.27
CA ASP A 63 9.36 1.68 4.39
C ASP A 63 9.09 0.84 5.65
N GLU A 64 10.09 0.07 6.06
CA GLU A 64 10.05 -0.77 7.26
C GLU A 64 9.88 0.04 8.54
N MET A 65 10.56 1.19 8.62
CA MET A 65 10.51 2.06 9.79
C MET A 65 9.14 2.72 9.91
N ALA A 66 8.51 3.06 8.79
CA ALA A 66 7.15 3.61 8.80
C ALA A 66 6.14 2.61 9.39
N ILE A 67 6.25 1.32 9.03
CA ILE A 67 5.39 0.25 9.55
C ILE A 67 5.61 0.08 11.06
N GLN A 68 6.86 -0.04 11.50
CA GLN A 68 7.22 -0.32 12.89
C GLN A 68 6.94 0.85 13.85
N ASN A 69 7.20 2.09 13.41
CA ASN A 69 7.03 3.27 14.26
C ASN A 69 5.57 3.57 14.56
N SER A 70 4.68 3.40 13.58
CA SER A 70 3.24 3.59 13.77
C SER A 70 2.45 2.92 12.66
N ILE A 71 2.00 1.69 12.93
CA ILE A 71 1.16 0.93 12.01
C ILE A 71 -0.12 1.69 11.64
N ILE A 72 -0.73 2.41 12.58
CA ILE A 72 -1.92 3.25 12.33
C ILE A 72 -1.61 4.34 11.31
N SER A 73 -0.54 5.10 11.52
CA SER A 73 -0.13 6.17 10.59
C SER A 73 0.20 5.60 9.20
N TYR A 74 0.88 4.45 9.16
CA TYR A 74 1.17 3.73 7.93
C TYR A 74 -0.11 3.34 7.17
N LEU A 75 -1.06 2.68 7.84
CA LEU A 75 -2.33 2.25 7.22
C LEU A 75 -3.18 3.45 6.76
N SER A 76 -3.19 4.53 7.53
CA SER A 76 -3.86 5.78 7.17
C SER A 76 -3.19 6.52 6.00
N LYS A 77 -1.88 6.38 5.79
CA LYS A 77 -1.21 7.05 4.67
C LYS A 77 -1.22 6.19 3.41
N VAL A 78 -0.73 4.95 3.53
CA VAL A 78 -0.54 4.03 2.40
C VAL A 78 -1.88 3.50 1.94
N GLY A 79 -2.77 3.11 2.85
CA GLY A 79 -4.09 2.61 2.50
C GLY A 79 -4.94 3.62 1.73
N GLU A 80 -4.71 4.93 1.87
CA GLU A 80 -5.46 5.95 1.12
C GLU A 80 -5.12 5.88 -0.37
N GLN A 81 -3.86 5.62 -0.65
CA GLN A 81 -3.29 5.66 -1.99
C GLN A 81 -3.34 4.30 -2.67
N SER A 82 -3.42 3.21 -1.90
CA SER A 82 -3.41 1.84 -2.42
C SER A 82 -4.39 1.60 -3.56
N ARG A 83 -5.65 2.04 -3.45
CA ARG A 83 -6.65 1.85 -4.54
C ARG A 83 -6.23 2.59 -5.81
N LYS A 84 -5.83 3.86 -5.68
CA LYS A 84 -5.36 4.68 -6.81
C LYS A 84 -4.18 4.04 -7.53
N ILE A 85 -3.23 3.47 -6.77
CA ILE A 85 -2.05 2.81 -7.32
C ILE A 85 -2.41 1.52 -8.04
N LEU A 86 -3.33 0.73 -7.49
CA LEU A 86 -3.84 -0.45 -8.18
C LEU A 86 -4.53 -0.09 -9.49
N ASP A 87 -5.39 0.93 -9.49
CA ASP A 87 -6.06 1.41 -10.70
C ASP A 87 -5.05 1.90 -11.75
N LEU A 88 -3.96 2.55 -11.32
CA LEU A 88 -2.88 3.00 -12.19
C LEU A 88 -2.13 1.82 -12.83
N ILE A 89 -1.78 0.81 -12.04
CA ILE A 89 -1.09 -0.41 -12.51
C ILE A 89 -2.00 -1.18 -13.49
N GLU A 90 -3.28 -1.31 -13.17
CA GLU A 90 -4.27 -1.97 -14.04
C GLU A 90 -4.41 -1.20 -15.36
N LYS A 91 -4.57 0.13 -15.30
CA LYS A 91 -4.60 0.96 -16.51
C LYS A 91 -3.36 0.74 -17.38
N LYS A 92 -2.16 0.68 -16.79
CA LYS A 92 -0.93 0.41 -17.53
C LYS A 92 -0.87 -0.98 -18.13
N ARG A 93 -1.36 -1.98 -17.39
CA ARG A 93 -1.52 -3.35 -17.90
C ARG A 93 -2.40 -3.38 -19.16
N TYR A 94 -3.51 -2.65 -19.17
CA TYR A 94 -4.37 -2.48 -20.35
C TYR A 94 -3.67 -1.75 -21.50
N GLU A 95 -3.10 -0.58 -21.24
CA GLU A 95 -2.44 0.24 -22.26
C GLU A 95 -1.32 -0.51 -22.99
N LEU A 96 -0.54 -1.28 -22.25
CA LEU A 96 0.63 -2.02 -22.75
C LEU A 96 0.30 -3.46 -23.18
N ARG A 97 -0.99 -3.87 -23.11
CA ARG A 97 -1.47 -5.21 -23.48
C ARG A 97 -0.69 -6.35 -22.80
N LEU A 98 -0.43 -6.21 -21.50
CA LEU A 98 0.44 -7.14 -20.75
C LEU A 98 -0.27 -8.40 -20.22
N PHE A 99 -1.53 -8.64 -20.61
CA PHE A 99 -2.37 -9.73 -20.10
C PHE A 99 -1.77 -11.13 -20.26
N ASP A 100 -1.07 -11.38 -21.36
CA ASP A 100 -0.49 -12.69 -21.65
C ASP A 100 0.92 -12.87 -21.05
N ASN A 101 1.47 -11.80 -20.44
CA ASN A 101 2.78 -11.84 -19.82
C ASN A 101 2.67 -12.44 -18.42
N LYS A 102 2.85 -13.77 -18.33
CA LYS A 102 2.78 -14.52 -17.06
C LYS A 102 3.70 -13.97 -15.96
N THR A 103 4.85 -13.41 -16.32
CA THR A 103 5.76 -12.79 -15.35
C THR A 103 5.18 -11.49 -14.81
N PHE A 104 4.62 -10.64 -15.67
CA PHE A 104 3.90 -9.45 -15.24
C PHE A 104 2.75 -9.81 -14.30
N GLU A 105 1.88 -10.73 -14.71
CA GLU A 105 0.71 -11.17 -13.94
C GLU A 105 1.09 -11.70 -12.56
N TYR A 106 2.16 -12.50 -12.46
CA TYR A 106 2.66 -12.97 -11.18
C TYR A 106 3.07 -11.82 -10.25
N ASN A 107 3.79 -10.82 -10.77
CA ASN A 107 4.22 -9.68 -9.97
C ASN A 107 3.02 -8.79 -9.60
N TYR A 108 2.08 -8.63 -10.53
CA TYR A 108 0.86 -7.86 -10.35
C TYR A 108 0.00 -8.43 -9.22
N GLU A 109 -0.33 -9.72 -9.28
CA GLU A 109 -1.16 -10.37 -8.25
C GLU A 109 -0.52 -10.31 -6.87
N ARG A 110 0.82 -10.38 -6.79
CA ARG A 110 1.53 -10.21 -5.52
C ARG A 110 1.38 -8.79 -4.96
N VAL A 111 1.56 -7.77 -5.79
CA VAL A 111 1.38 -6.37 -5.40
C VAL A 111 -0.06 -6.11 -5.01
N ARG A 112 -1.01 -6.58 -5.82
CA ARG A 112 -2.44 -6.49 -5.58
C ARG A 112 -2.82 -7.07 -4.23
N THR A 113 -2.45 -8.32 -3.95
CA THR A 113 -2.75 -8.98 -2.68
C THR A 113 -2.25 -8.18 -1.48
N TYR A 114 -1.03 -7.64 -1.57
CA TYR A 114 -0.45 -6.83 -0.49
C TYR A 114 -1.19 -5.50 -0.30
N LEU A 115 -1.52 -4.80 -1.38
CA LEU A 115 -2.20 -3.50 -1.31
C LEU A 115 -3.68 -3.62 -0.93
N ASP A 116 -4.35 -4.70 -1.34
CA ASP A 116 -5.71 -5.04 -0.89
C ASP A 116 -5.70 -5.32 0.63
N PHE A 117 -4.71 -6.04 1.15
CA PHE A 117 -4.55 -6.24 2.59
C PHE A 117 -4.38 -4.92 3.36
N VAL A 118 -3.57 -3.98 2.83
CA VAL A 118 -3.42 -2.63 3.43
C VAL A 118 -4.74 -1.86 3.40
N LEU A 119 -5.51 -1.95 2.30
CA LEU A 119 -6.81 -1.31 2.16
C LEU A 119 -7.81 -1.84 3.19
N ASP A 120 -7.93 -3.16 3.31
CA ASP A 120 -8.85 -3.79 4.26
C ASP A 120 -8.49 -3.44 5.71
N SER A 121 -7.19 -3.43 6.02
CA SER A 121 -6.68 -3.01 7.32
C SER A 121 -7.00 -1.54 7.63
N ARG A 122 -6.92 -0.65 6.62
CA ARG A 122 -7.36 0.75 6.76
C ARG A 122 -8.86 0.86 7.00
N LEU A 123 -9.67 0.08 6.28
CA LEU A 123 -11.13 0.10 6.47
C LEU A 123 -11.50 -0.33 7.89
N LYS A 124 -10.85 -1.39 8.41
CA LYS A 124 -10.96 -1.81 9.81
C LYS A 124 -10.59 -0.68 10.78
N LEU A 125 -9.50 0.04 10.51
CA LEU A 125 -9.10 1.20 11.33
C LEU A 125 -10.19 2.28 11.37
N ILE A 126 -10.74 2.65 10.21
CA ILE A 126 -11.80 3.66 10.10
C ILE A 126 -13.06 3.23 10.86
N GLU A 127 -13.44 1.95 10.79
CA GLU A 127 -14.60 1.42 11.53
C GLU A 127 -14.41 1.50 13.04
N ILE A 128 -13.22 1.14 13.53
CA ILE A 128 -12.86 1.24 14.94
C ILE A 128 -12.93 2.70 15.40
N GLU A 129 -12.34 3.62 14.64
CA GLU A 129 -12.40 5.06 14.95
C GLU A 129 -13.84 5.56 15.02
N LYS A 130 -14.70 5.18 14.06
CA LYS A 130 -16.13 5.54 14.08
C LYS A 130 -16.86 5.00 15.32
N ALA A 131 -16.58 3.77 15.72
CA ALA A 131 -17.19 3.17 16.91
C ALA A 131 -16.77 3.91 18.19
N TYR A 132 -15.49 4.26 18.33
CA TYR A 132 -15.00 5.04 19.47
C TYR A 132 -15.66 6.43 19.54
N HIS A 133 -15.72 7.16 18.43
CA HIS A 133 -16.37 8.48 18.39
C HIS A 133 -17.87 8.40 18.70
N SER A 134 -18.55 7.34 18.25
CA SER A 134 -19.96 7.12 18.56
C SER A 134 -20.18 6.88 20.05
N ASN A 135 -19.35 6.02 20.67
CA ASN A 135 -19.45 5.72 22.11
C ASN A 135 -19.12 6.93 23.00
N LEU A 136 -18.15 7.75 22.61
CA LEU A 136 -17.84 9.00 23.31
C LEU A 136 -19.04 9.97 23.30
N LYS A 137 -19.77 10.05 22.19
CA LYS A 137 -21.00 10.86 22.10
C LYS A 137 -22.09 10.38 23.06
N TYR A 138 -22.18 9.07 23.32
CA TYR A 138 -23.13 8.51 24.30
C TYR A 138 -22.72 8.72 25.76
N LEU A 139 -21.41 8.85 26.04
CA LEU A 139 -20.89 9.09 27.40
C LEU A 139 -20.87 10.58 27.79
N MET A 140 -21.00 11.48 26.82
CA MET A 140 -21.05 12.94 27.04
C MET A 140 -22.49 13.49 27.16
N ASN A 141 -23.50 12.62 27.05
CA ASN A 141 -24.92 12.92 27.34
C ASN A 141 -25.35 12.24 28.64
#